data_AF-A0A060BU06-F1
#
_entry.id   AF-A0A060BU06-F1
#
_cell.length_a   1.000
_cell.length_b   1.000
_cell.length_c   1.000
_cell.angle_alpha   90.00
_cell.angle_beta   90.00
_cell.angle_gamma   90.00
#
_symmetry.space_group_name_H-M   'P 1'
#
loop_
_entity.id
_entity.type
_entity.pdbx_description
1 polymer ?
#
loop_
_entity_poly.entity_id
_entity_poly.type
_entity_poly.pdbx_seq_one_letter_code
_entity_poly.pdbx_strand_id
1 'polypeptide(L)'
;MSTEDRRDFLKKTFSESEGMGQSYVRISIGCSDFSLSEYTCCDKRGIENFALQKEELEYVIPVLKEILGINPGVKIMGTPWTPPVWMKVNNLKELKPFESWTSGQLNPACYQDYAAYFVKWIRAMEEQGVRYLFGHSQMNR
;
A
#
# COMPACT_ATOMS: atom_id res chain seq x y z
N MET A 1 -19.84 -4.34 11.83
CA MET A 1 -20.63 -4.94 10.74
C MET A 1 -20.49 -6.46 10.84
N SER A 2 -21.56 -7.24 10.68
CA SER A 2 -21.44 -8.70 10.69
C SER A 2 -20.69 -9.18 9.45
N THR A 3 -20.15 -10.40 9.47
CA THR A 3 -19.49 -11.00 8.29
C THR A 3 -20.45 -11.12 7.11
N GLU A 4 -21.73 -11.40 7.38
CA GLU A 4 -22.75 -11.56 6.35
C GLU A 4 -23.11 -10.22 5.70
N ASP A 5 -23.35 -9.17 6.50
CA ASP A 5 -23.61 -7.82 5.99
C ASP A 5 -22.43 -7.28 5.19
N ARG A 6 -21.19 -7.55 5.64
CA ARG A 6 -19.97 -7.17 4.91
C ARG A 6 -19.95 -7.82 3.53
N ARG A 7 -20.21 -9.13 3.48
CA ARG A 7 -20.18 -9.89 2.24
C ARG A 7 -21.27 -9.42 1.28
N ASP A 8 -22.47 -9.13 1.78
CA ASP A 8 -23.56 -8.60 0.96
C ASP A 8 -23.21 -7.22 0.38
N PHE A 9 -22.64 -6.33 1.20
CA PHE A 9 -22.15 -5.03 0.74
C PHE A 9 -21.09 -5.19 -0.36
N LEU A 10 -20.05 -5.99 -0.12
CA LEU A 10 -18.98 -6.21 -1.09
C LEU A 10 -19.50 -6.84 -2.39
N LYS A 11 -20.48 -7.75 -2.31
CA LYS A 11 -21.12 -8.33 -3.51
C LYS A 11 -21.83 -7.27 -4.32
N LYS A 12 -22.67 -6.45 -3.70
CA LYS A 12 -23.39 -5.37 -4.38
C LYS A 12 -22.45 -4.34 -5.01
N THR A 13 -21.27 -4.15 -4.45
CA THR A 13 -20.27 -3.21 -4.97
C THR A 13 -19.43 -3.80 -6.12
N PHE A 14 -18.86 -4.99 -5.93
CA PHE A 14 -17.81 -5.53 -6.80
C PHE A 14 -18.28 -6.61 -7.78
N SER A 15 -19.41 -7.30 -7.52
CA SER A 15 -19.93 -8.32 -8.42
C SER A 15 -20.34 -7.69 -9.75
N GLU A 16 -19.90 -8.29 -10.86
CA GLU A 16 -20.26 -7.84 -12.21
C GLU A 16 -21.68 -8.28 -12.61
N SER A 17 -22.21 -9.35 -11.99
CA SER A 17 -23.53 -9.90 -12.31
C SER A 17 -24.61 -9.56 -11.28
N GLU A 18 -24.24 -9.43 -10.01
CA GLU A 18 -25.17 -9.20 -8.90
C GLU A 18 -25.03 -7.79 -8.29
N GLY A 19 -24.17 -6.95 -8.87
CA GLY A 19 -23.79 -5.65 -8.30
C GLY A 19 -23.40 -4.60 -9.34
N MET A 20 -22.68 -3.58 -8.88
CA MET A 20 -22.23 -2.46 -9.70
C MET A 20 -20.98 -2.75 -10.53
N GLY A 21 -20.33 -3.90 -10.35
CA GLY A 21 -19.14 -4.29 -11.11
C GLY A 21 -17.95 -3.34 -10.96
N GLN A 22 -17.74 -2.77 -9.76
CA GLN A 22 -16.53 -1.98 -9.51
C GLN A 22 -15.29 -2.82 -9.83
N SER A 23 -14.43 -2.30 -10.71
CA SER A 23 -13.33 -3.07 -11.33
C SER A 23 -11.94 -2.52 -10.99
N TYR A 24 -11.86 -1.51 -10.12
CA TYR A 24 -10.61 -0.88 -9.73
C TYR A 24 -10.62 -0.47 -8.25
N VAL A 25 -9.58 -0.86 -7.50
CA VAL A 25 -9.37 -0.53 -6.09
C VAL A 25 -8.01 0.13 -5.92
N ARG A 26 -7.96 1.20 -5.12
CA ARG A 26 -6.72 1.86 -4.72
C ARG A 26 -6.45 1.62 -3.25
N ILE A 27 -5.22 1.23 -2.91
CA ILE A 27 -4.72 1.03 -1.55
C ILE A 27 -3.43 1.80 -1.31
N SER A 28 -3.11 2.05 -0.04
CA SER A 28 -1.83 2.62 0.35
C SER A 28 -0.73 1.56 0.42
N ILE A 29 0.50 1.99 0.15
CA ILE A 29 1.71 1.22 0.44
C ILE A 29 2.28 1.80 1.74
N GLY A 30 2.11 1.09 2.86
CA GLY A 30 2.24 1.67 4.19
C GLY A 30 1.00 2.48 4.57
N CYS A 31 1.16 3.43 5.48
CA CYS A 31 0.04 4.21 5.99
C CYS A 31 -0.54 5.21 4.97
N SER A 32 -1.77 5.61 5.23
CA SER A 32 -2.46 6.77 4.67
C SER A 32 -2.97 7.67 5.80
N ASP A 33 -3.59 8.79 5.46
CA ASP A 33 -4.34 9.64 6.39
C ASP A 33 -5.58 8.94 6.99
N PHE A 34 -6.02 7.81 6.40
CA PHE A 34 -7.11 6.97 6.89
C PHE A 34 -6.64 5.66 7.54
N SER A 35 -5.33 5.51 7.75
CA SER A 35 -4.75 4.36 8.47
C SER A 35 -4.91 4.49 9.98
N LEU A 36 -4.68 3.39 10.71
CA LEU A 36 -4.81 3.37 12.18
C LEU A 36 -3.61 4.02 12.90
N SER A 37 -2.50 4.19 12.18
CA SER A 37 -1.26 4.82 12.66
C SER A 37 -0.38 5.26 11.49
N GLU A 38 0.59 6.14 11.74
CA GLU A 38 1.67 6.43 10.80
C GLU A 38 2.73 5.33 10.83
N TYR A 39 2.94 4.65 9.69
CA TYR A 39 3.92 3.59 9.55
C TYR A 39 4.33 3.38 8.08
N THR A 40 5.48 2.74 7.88
CA THR A 40 5.83 2.13 6.59
C THR A 40 6.12 0.64 6.75
N CYS A 41 6.21 -0.08 5.63
CA CYS A 41 6.64 -1.48 5.65
C CYS A 41 8.14 -1.65 5.95
N CYS A 42 8.89 -0.57 6.26
CA CYS A 42 10.33 -0.63 6.51
C CYS A 42 10.82 0.53 7.41
N ASP A 43 10.19 0.75 8.56
CA ASP A 43 10.53 1.88 9.46
C ASP A 43 11.91 1.73 10.11
N LYS A 44 12.37 0.50 10.32
CA LYS A 44 13.74 0.24 10.72
C LYS A 44 14.69 0.45 9.53
N ARG A 45 15.76 1.22 9.76
CA ARG A 45 16.76 1.53 8.74
C ARG A 45 17.38 0.26 8.15
N GLY A 46 17.45 0.21 6.83
CA GLY A 46 17.96 -0.92 6.06
C GLY A 46 16.84 -1.70 5.39
N ILE A 47 16.89 -1.81 4.06
CA ILE A 47 15.84 -2.40 3.23
C ILE A 47 15.60 -3.90 3.50
N GLU A 48 16.55 -4.56 4.15
CA GLU A 48 16.45 -5.92 4.65
C GLU A 48 15.41 -6.07 5.76
N ASN A 49 15.04 -4.99 6.45
CA ASN A 49 14.02 -5.00 7.51
C ASN A 49 12.59 -4.86 6.96
N PHE A 50 12.41 -4.91 5.63
CA PHE A 50 11.09 -4.86 5.02
C PHE A 50 10.18 -5.99 5.54
N ALA A 51 8.98 -5.61 5.98
CA ALA A 51 7.91 -6.55 6.30
C ALA A 51 6.54 -5.87 6.13
N LEU A 52 5.53 -6.64 5.73
CA LEU A 52 4.15 -6.21 5.86
C LEU A 52 3.83 -6.03 7.35
N GLN A 53 3.12 -4.96 7.69
CA GLN A 53 2.79 -4.64 9.07
C GLN A 53 1.42 -5.23 9.43
N LYS A 54 1.05 -5.06 10.69
CA LYS A 54 -0.22 -5.53 11.24
C LYS A 54 -1.43 -5.03 10.44
N GLU A 55 -1.39 -3.79 9.97
CA GLU A 55 -2.50 -3.18 9.23
C GLU A 55 -2.74 -3.88 7.87
N GLU A 56 -1.67 -4.23 7.14
CA GLU A 56 -1.83 -5.00 5.91
C GLU A 56 -2.39 -6.40 6.19
N LEU A 57 -1.83 -7.10 7.17
CA LEU A 57 -2.12 -8.51 7.42
C LEU A 57 -3.52 -8.73 8.02
N GLU A 58 -3.96 -7.86 8.92
CA GLU A 58 -5.22 -8.02 9.66
C GLU A 58 -6.41 -7.33 8.99
N TYR A 59 -6.18 -6.26 8.22
CA TYR A 59 -7.27 -5.44 7.68
C TYR A 59 -7.28 -5.39 6.16
N VAL A 60 -6.18 -5.00 5.52
CA VAL A 60 -6.16 -4.76 4.07
C VAL A 60 -6.25 -6.07 3.28
N ILE A 61 -5.35 -7.01 3.52
CA ILE A 61 -5.26 -8.27 2.77
C ILE A 61 -6.53 -9.12 2.91
N PRO A 62 -7.11 -9.32 4.11
CA PRO A 62 -8.33 -10.10 4.24
C PRO A 62 -9.50 -9.53 3.42
N VAL A 63 -9.69 -8.20 3.43
CA VAL A 63 -10.75 -7.55 2.66
C VAL A 63 -10.49 -7.64 1.16
N LEU A 64 -9.23 -7.45 0.71
CA LEU A 64 -8.88 -7.63 -0.70
C LEU A 64 -9.12 -9.06 -1.18
N LYS A 65 -8.85 -10.07 -0.35
CA LYS A 65 -9.16 -11.48 -0.66
C LYS A 65 -10.67 -11.71 -0.80
N GLU A 66 -11.50 -11.10 0.06
CA GLU A 66 -12.96 -11.15 -0.08
C GLU A 66 -13.43 -10.51 -1.39
N ILE A 67 -12.88 -9.34 -1.75
CA ILE A 67 -13.18 -8.66 -3.01
C ILE A 67 -12.75 -9.52 -4.21
N LEU A 68 -11.54 -10.07 -4.21
CA LEU A 68 -11.04 -10.93 -5.28
C LEU A 68 -11.84 -12.24 -5.41
N GLY A 69 -12.39 -12.75 -4.32
CA GLY A 69 -13.30 -13.90 -4.34
C GLY A 69 -14.67 -13.58 -4.99
N ILE A 70 -15.06 -12.30 -5.04
CA ILE A 70 -16.29 -11.83 -5.68
C ILE A 70 -16.02 -11.42 -7.13
N ASN A 71 -14.94 -10.67 -7.37
CA ASN A 71 -14.51 -10.23 -8.68
C ASN A 71 -12.99 -10.50 -8.86
N PRO A 72 -12.62 -11.66 -9.43
CA PRO A 72 -11.23 -11.99 -9.70
C PRO A 72 -10.54 -11.07 -10.71
N GLY A 73 -11.32 -10.32 -11.50
CA GLY A 73 -10.83 -9.39 -12.53
C GLY A 73 -10.55 -7.97 -12.02
N VAL A 74 -10.85 -7.69 -10.74
CA VAL A 74 -10.62 -6.37 -10.15
C VAL A 74 -9.13 -5.99 -10.22
N LYS A 75 -8.85 -4.76 -10.60
CA LYS A 75 -7.50 -4.21 -10.65
C LYS A 75 -7.18 -3.51 -9.34
N ILE A 76 -5.98 -3.73 -8.80
CA ILE A 76 -5.55 -3.12 -7.54
C ILE A 76 -4.33 -2.24 -7.83
N MET A 77 -4.35 -1.01 -7.29
CA MET A 77 -3.26 -0.03 -7.38
C MET A 77 -2.76 0.34 -5.98
N GLY A 78 -1.46 0.16 -5.74
CA GLY A 78 -0.78 0.61 -4.53
C GLY A 78 -0.08 1.95 -4.74
N THR A 79 -0.30 2.92 -3.85
CA THR A 79 0.45 4.19 -3.83
C THR A 79 0.95 4.51 -2.42
N PRO A 80 2.22 4.88 -2.23
CA PRO A 80 2.71 5.31 -0.92
C PRO A 80 2.32 6.77 -0.65
N TRP A 81 2.01 7.09 0.60
CA TRP A 81 1.88 8.49 1.05
C TRP A 81 3.25 9.06 1.41
N THR A 82 4.14 8.23 1.93
CA THR A 82 5.49 8.61 2.34
C THR A 82 6.47 7.46 2.13
N PRO A 83 7.73 7.73 1.73
CA PRO A 83 8.80 6.75 1.88
C PRO A 83 9.10 6.52 3.38
N PRO A 84 9.81 5.43 3.74
CA PRO A 84 10.37 5.26 5.07
C PRO A 84 11.14 6.52 5.52
N VAL A 85 10.92 6.92 6.77
CA VAL A 85 11.42 8.21 7.29
C VAL A 85 12.94 8.35 7.14
N TRP A 86 13.69 7.26 7.32
CA TRP A 86 15.15 7.25 7.17
C TRP A 86 15.64 7.46 5.72
N MET A 87 14.75 7.36 4.72
CA MET A 87 15.07 7.67 3.31
C MET A 87 14.84 9.14 2.96
N LYS A 88 14.36 9.98 3.89
CA LYS A 88 14.04 11.38 3.63
C LYS A 88 15.19 12.33 3.96
N VAL A 89 15.25 13.39 3.17
CA VAL A 89 16.08 14.58 3.41
C VAL A 89 15.25 15.85 3.46
N ASN A 90 15.76 16.87 4.16
CA ASN A 90 15.06 18.14 4.33
C ASN A 90 14.84 18.85 2.98
N ASN A 91 15.83 18.79 2.09
CA ASN A 91 15.77 19.24 0.71
C ASN A 91 16.92 18.63 -0.12
N LEU A 92 16.82 18.72 -1.45
CA LEU A 92 17.84 18.19 -2.38
C LEU A 92 19.16 18.99 -2.43
N LYS A 93 19.29 20.11 -1.71
CA LYS A 93 20.52 20.90 -1.65
C LYS A 93 21.40 20.53 -0.46
N GLU A 94 20.81 20.43 0.72
CA GLU A 94 21.52 20.17 1.97
C GLU A 94 21.60 18.67 2.31
N LEU A 95 20.66 17.87 1.82
CA LEU A 95 20.61 16.41 2.02
C LEU A 95 20.69 15.98 3.50
N LYS A 96 20.23 16.82 4.44
CA LYS A 96 20.23 16.47 5.87
C LYS A 96 19.08 15.50 6.16
N PRO A 97 19.27 14.48 7.01
CA PRO A 97 18.21 13.57 7.42
C PRO A 97 16.97 14.32 7.91
N PHE A 98 15.79 13.83 7.53
CA PHE A 98 14.53 14.48 7.85
C PHE A 98 13.54 13.49 8.46
N GLU A 99 13.51 13.46 9.80
CA GLU A 99 12.74 12.49 10.57
C GLU A 99 11.27 12.90 10.74
N SER A 100 10.52 12.89 9.64
CA SER A 100 9.09 13.26 9.63
C SER A 100 8.27 12.42 8.65
N TRP A 101 7.06 12.04 9.08
CA TRP A 101 6.05 11.36 8.25
C TRP A 101 5.54 12.23 7.11
N THR A 102 5.44 13.53 7.33
CA THR A 102 5.00 14.52 6.34
C THR A 102 6.18 15.32 5.80
N SER A 103 6.04 15.90 4.62
CA SER A 103 7.07 16.72 3.97
C SER A 103 8.40 15.95 3.71
N GLY A 104 9.45 16.71 3.39
CA GLY A 104 10.75 16.22 2.98
C GLY A 104 10.80 15.80 1.52
N GLN A 105 12.00 15.46 1.05
CA GLN A 105 12.23 14.91 -0.28
C GLN A 105 12.92 13.57 -0.15
N LEU A 106 12.66 12.65 -1.10
CA LEU A 106 13.35 11.37 -1.14
C LEU A 106 14.84 11.61 -1.42
N ASN A 107 15.70 11.03 -0.57
CA ASN A 107 17.14 11.11 -0.75
C ASN A 107 17.54 10.38 -2.05
N PRO A 108 18.23 11.05 -3.00
CA PRO A 108 18.74 10.41 -4.21
C PRO A 108 19.58 9.16 -3.94
N ALA A 109 20.30 9.12 -2.81
CA ALA A 109 21.08 7.96 -2.40
C ALA A 109 20.23 6.72 -2.10
N CYS A 110 18.95 6.90 -1.75
CA CYS A 110 18.02 5.84 -1.41
C CYS A 110 17.12 5.41 -2.58
N TYR A 111 17.32 5.91 -3.81
CA TYR A 111 16.43 5.58 -4.93
C TYR A 111 16.42 4.09 -5.26
N GLN A 112 17.56 3.41 -5.19
CA GLN A 112 17.64 1.97 -5.42
C GLN A 112 16.95 1.18 -4.30
N ASP A 113 17.16 1.56 -3.04
CA ASP A 113 16.49 0.93 -1.91
C ASP A 113 14.97 1.17 -1.94
N TYR A 114 14.53 2.36 -2.37
CA TYR A 114 13.12 2.67 -2.52
C TYR A 114 12.48 1.92 -3.70
N ALA A 115 13.19 1.76 -4.81
CA ALA A 115 12.75 0.87 -5.89
C ALA A 115 12.63 -0.58 -5.38
N ALA A 116 13.62 -1.05 -4.61
CA ALA A 116 13.57 -2.37 -3.99
C ALA A 116 12.41 -2.52 -2.98
N TYR A 117 12.07 -1.45 -2.26
CA TYR A 117 10.91 -1.40 -1.36
C TYR A 117 9.60 -1.69 -2.11
N PHE A 118 9.39 -1.06 -3.26
CA PHE A 118 8.21 -1.37 -4.10
C PHE A 118 8.20 -2.82 -4.59
N VAL A 119 9.34 -3.31 -5.09
CA VAL A 119 9.42 -4.69 -5.59
C VAL A 119 9.13 -5.69 -4.47
N LYS A 120 9.67 -5.46 -3.26
CA LYS A 120 9.40 -6.30 -2.09
C LYS A 120 7.93 -6.25 -1.70
N TRP A 121 7.30 -5.08 -1.71
CA TRP A 121 5.88 -4.95 -1.39
C TRP A 121 5.00 -5.66 -2.40
N ILE A 122 5.27 -5.50 -3.71
CA ILE A 122 4.51 -6.19 -4.76
C ILE A 122 4.61 -7.71 -4.56
N ARG A 123 5.81 -8.24 -4.38
CA ARG A 123 6.03 -9.67 -4.16
C ARG A 123 5.33 -10.17 -2.89
N ALA A 124 5.41 -9.43 -1.80
CA ALA A 124 4.74 -9.80 -0.56
C ALA A 124 3.21 -9.87 -0.70
N MET A 125 2.62 -8.96 -1.49
CA MET A 125 1.18 -9.00 -1.76
C MET A 125 0.80 -10.10 -2.77
N GLU A 126 1.65 -10.38 -3.77
CA GLU A 126 1.49 -11.53 -4.68
C GLU A 126 1.55 -12.87 -3.95
N GLU A 127 2.45 -13.03 -2.98
CA GLU A 127 2.52 -14.20 -2.09
C GLU A 127 1.23 -14.39 -1.27
N GLN A 128 0.51 -13.29 -1.02
CA GLN A 128 -0.81 -13.30 -0.39
C GLN A 128 -1.96 -13.55 -1.38
N GLY A 129 -1.68 -13.81 -2.66
CA GLY A 129 -2.69 -14.05 -3.68
C GLY A 129 -3.39 -12.79 -4.19
N VAL A 130 -2.83 -11.61 -3.92
CA VAL A 130 -3.35 -10.32 -4.42
C VAL A 130 -2.57 -9.96 -5.68
N ARG A 131 -3.20 -10.04 -6.86
CA ARG A 131 -2.55 -9.78 -8.16
C ARG A 131 -2.80 -8.33 -8.61
N TYR A 132 -1.75 -7.65 -9.07
CA TYR A 132 -1.78 -6.23 -9.43
C TYR A 132 -1.74 -6.00 -10.95
N LEU A 133 -2.37 -4.90 -11.41
CA LEU A 133 -2.20 -4.34 -12.75
C LEU A 133 -1.69 -2.90 -12.60
N PHE A 134 -0.45 -2.69 -13.05
CA PHE A 134 0.41 -1.56 -12.73
C PHE A 134 -0.17 -0.19 -13.12
N GLY A 135 -0.42 0.64 -12.11
CA GLY A 135 -0.42 2.11 -12.19
C GLY A 135 0.27 2.61 -10.93
N HIS A 136 1.40 3.29 -11.05
CA HIS A 136 2.15 3.79 -9.89
C HIS A 136 2.25 5.31 -9.96
N SER A 137 1.84 5.98 -8.88
CA SER A 137 2.21 7.38 -8.62
C SER A 137 3.39 7.36 -7.65
N GLN A 138 4.48 8.06 -7.99
CA GLN A 138 5.72 8.07 -7.19
C GLN A 138 5.50 8.52 -5.74
N MET A 139 4.44 9.28 -5.49
CA MET A 139 4.00 9.70 -4.16
C MET A 139 2.54 10.14 -4.24
N ASN A 140 1.74 9.89 -3.20
CA ASN A 140 0.47 10.58 -3.02
C ASN A 140 0.72 12.05 -2.60
N ARG A 141 -0.21 12.96 -2.91
CA ARG A 141 -0.11 14.37 -2.48
C ARG A 141 -0.51 14.54 -1.02
#